data_AF-A0A7W0UXQ4-F1
#
_entry.id   AF-A0A7W0UXQ4-F1
#
_cell.length_a   1.000
_cell.length_b   1.000
_cell.length_c   1.000
_cell.angle_alpha   90.00
_cell.angle_beta   90.00
_cell.angle_gamma   90.00
#
_symmetry.space_group_name_H-M   'P 1'
#
loop_
_entity.id
_entity.type
_entity.pdbx_description
1 polymer ?
#
loop_
_entity_poly.entity_id
_entity_poly.type
_entity_poly.pdbx_seq_one_letter_code
_entity_poly.pdbx_strand_id
1 'polypeptide(L)' 'MDNLYIHDTNKIGRYADGSFGAGDGMEYLNHQDSYLKTVFGMIGITDVNFIHVNNTAKGEEAVREAIAGAHVAIEQAIAA' A
#
# COMPACT_ATOMS: atom_id res chain seq x y z
N MET A 1 -24.97 -17.20 -8.08
CA MET A 1 -23.99 -16.44 -8.88
C MET A 1 -23.42 -15.45 -7.91
N ASP A 2 -22.33 -15.84 -7.27
CA ASP A 2 -21.87 -15.19 -6.05
C ASP A 2 -21.11 -13.93 -6.45
N ASN A 3 -21.59 -12.79 -5.97
CA ASN A 3 -20.94 -11.52 -6.16
C ASN A 3 -19.58 -11.60 -5.45
N LEU A 4 -18.51 -11.66 -6.23
CA LEU A 4 -17.14 -11.53 -5.78
C LEU A 4 -16.96 -10.11 -5.21
N TYR A 5 -17.32 -9.97 -3.94
CA TYR A 5 -17.05 -8.79 -3.15
C TYR A 5 -15.54 -8.80 -2.93
N ILE A 6 -14.80 -8.15 -3.83
CA ILE A 6 -13.40 -7.81 -3.58
C ILE A 6 -13.45 -6.81 -2.43
N HIS A 7 -13.43 -7.32 -1.20
CA HIS A 7 -13.00 -6.55 -0.07
C HIS A 7 -11.62 -6.04 -0.44
N ASP A 8 -11.52 -4.72 -0.56
CA ASP A 8 -10.32 -3.97 -0.22
C ASP A 8 -9.58 -4.76 0.88
N THR A 9 -8.48 -5.40 0.49
CA THR A 9 -7.72 -6.32 1.34
C THR A 9 -7.19 -5.62 2.60
N ASN A 10 -7.37 -4.30 2.70
CA ASN A 10 -6.97 -3.46 3.81
C ASN A 10 -8.10 -3.04 4.77
N LYS A 11 -9.35 -3.54 4.63
CA LYS A 11 -10.43 -3.24 5.60
C LYS A 11 -10.68 -4.27 6.69
N ILE A 12 -9.97 -5.41 6.67
CA ILE A 12 -10.08 -6.47 7.70
C ILE A 12 -8.82 -6.56 8.56
N GLY A 13 -8.54 -5.49 9.31
CA GLY A 13 -7.53 -5.51 10.37
C GLY A 13 -6.55 -4.37 10.24
N ARG A 14 -6.91 -3.22 10.83
CA ARG A 14 -6.09 -2.01 10.94
C ARG A 14 -4.75 -2.18 11.70
N TYR A 15 -4.28 -3.41 11.92
CA TYR A 15 -3.17 -3.74 12.81
C TYR A 15 -2.36 -5.02 12.46
N ALA A 16 -2.63 -5.74 11.35
CA ALA A 16 -2.18 -7.15 11.20
C ALA A 16 -1.43 -7.53 9.91
N ASP A 17 -1.16 -6.57 9.01
CA ASP A 17 -0.46 -6.80 7.74
C ASP A 17 1.01 -6.31 7.74
N GLY A 18 1.46 -5.71 8.86
CA GLY A 18 2.78 -5.11 8.99
C GLY A 18 2.92 -3.80 8.21
N SER A 19 1.80 -3.21 7.79
CA SER A 19 1.78 -1.90 7.15
C SER A 19 2.00 -0.80 8.19
N PHE A 20 2.65 0.27 7.75
CA PHE A 20 2.68 1.55 8.46
C PHE A 20 2.08 2.64 7.55
N GLY A 21 1.16 2.25 6.66
CA GLY A 21 0.54 3.14 5.69
C GLY A 21 -0.31 4.25 6.34
N ALA A 22 -0.72 5.22 5.53
CA ALA A 22 -1.51 6.35 5.98
C ALA A 22 -2.82 5.90 6.67
N GLY A 23 -3.07 6.37 7.89
CA GLY A 23 -4.25 6.03 8.69
C GLY A 23 -4.13 4.77 9.56
N ASP A 24 -2.97 4.09 9.55
CA ASP A 24 -2.64 3.01 10.49
C ASP A 24 -2.38 3.58 11.90
N GLY A 25 -2.70 2.81 12.95
CA GLY A 25 -2.37 3.17 14.33
C GLY A 25 -0.86 3.26 14.60
N MET A 26 -0.03 2.66 13.75
CA MET A 26 1.42 2.71 13.84
C MET A 26 2.08 3.49 12.68
N GLU A 27 1.33 4.36 11.98
CA GLU A 27 1.82 5.17 10.85
C GLU A 27 3.13 5.94 11.17
N TYR A 28 3.34 6.35 12.42
CA TYR A 28 4.55 7.06 12.86
C TYR A 28 5.86 6.23 12.70
N LEU A 29 5.75 4.91 12.56
CA LEU A 29 6.88 4.03 12.26
C LEU A 29 7.23 3.97 10.77
N ASN A 30 6.43 4.61 9.90
CA ASN A 30 6.73 4.74 8.48
C ASN A 30 7.76 5.82 8.20
N HIS A 31 9.02 5.46 8.44
CA HIS A 31 10.15 6.34 8.14
C HIS A 31 10.45 6.39 6.63
N GLN A 32 10.11 5.34 5.88
CA GLN A 32 10.42 5.23 4.45
C GLN A 32 9.68 6.27 3.62
N ASP A 33 8.35 6.32 3.71
CA ASP A 33 7.54 7.22 2.88
C ASP A 33 7.85 8.67 3.22
N SER A 34 7.97 8.98 4.51
CA SER A 34 8.29 10.33 4.98
C SER A 34 9.67 10.80 4.50
N TYR A 35 10.67 9.90 4.53
CA TYR A 35 12.00 10.19 4.00
C TYR A 35 11.97 10.43 2.48
N LEU A 36 11.32 9.55 1.72
CA LEU A 36 11.22 9.67 0.27
C LEU A 36 10.46 10.94 -0.16
N LYS A 37 9.34 11.27 0.50
CA LYS A 37 8.64 12.55 0.29
C LYS A 37 9.56 13.74 0.50
N THR A 38 10.39 13.72 1.54
CA THR A 38 11.34 14.79 1.83
C THR A 38 12.38 14.92 0.71
N VAL A 39 13.00 13.81 0.32
CA VAL A 39 14.03 13.80 -0.74
C VAL A 39 13.46 14.23 -2.09
N PHE A 40 12.28 13.71 -2.47
CA PHE A 40 11.60 14.11 -3.70
C PHE A 40 11.21 15.59 -3.70
N GLY A 41 10.72 16.09 -2.56
CA GLY A 41 10.41 17.51 -2.39
C GLY A 41 11.64 18.42 -2.57
N MET A 42 12.82 17.99 -2.10
CA MET A 42 14.06 18.76 -2.28
C MET A 42 14.48 18.91 -3.75
N ILE A 43 14.12 17.95 -4.62
CA ILE A 43 14.40 18.00 -6.07
C ILE A 43 13.21 18.49 -6.91
N GLY A 44 12.14 18.98 -6.26
CA GLY A 44 10.98 19.56 -6.93
C GLY A 44 9.89 18.57 -7.35
N ILE A 45 9.96 17.31 -6.90
CA ILE A 45 8.89 16.32 -7.12
C ILE A 45 8.01 16.29 -5.87
N THR A 46 6.87 16.98 -5.92
CA THR A 46 5.99 17.16 -4.75
C THR A 46 4.72 16.34 -4.78
N ASP A 47 4.30 15.88 -5.96
CA ASP A 47 3.14 15.02 -6.14
C ASP A 47 3.61 13.56 -6.19
N VAL A 48 3.49 12.86 -5.06
CA VAL A 48 4.02 11.51 -4.88
C VAL A 48 2.96 10.63 -4.19
N ASN A 49 2.53 9.60 -4.90
CA ASN A 49 1.68 8.53 -4.37
C ASN A 49 2.52 7.28 -4.10
N PHE A 50 2.30 6.66 -2.94
CA PHE A 50 2.96 5.42 -2.55
C PHE A 50 1.96 4.26 -2.65
N ILE A 51 2.40 3.17 -3.28
CA ILE A 51 1.66 1.91 -3.37
C ILE A 51 2.55 0.84 -2.76
N HIS A 52 2.09 0.21 -1.69
CA HIS A 52 2.87 -0.76 -0.92
C HIS A 52 2.44 -2.20 -1.21
N VAL A 53 3.42 -3.10 -1.28
CA VAL A 53 3.21 -4.54 -1.32
C VAL A 53 3.50 -5.10 0.08
N ASN A 54 2.46 -5.21 0.90
CA ASN A 54 2.57 -5.66 2.29
C ASN A 54 2.35 -7.18 2.41
N ASN A 55 2.44 -7.71 3.64
CA ASN A 55 2.07 -9.08 3.96
C ASN A 55 2.92 -10.19 3.28
N THR A 56 4.07 -9.83 2.69
CA THR A 56 4.95 -10.72 1.92
C THR A 56 5.65 -11.80 2.77
N ALA A 57 5.73 -11.60 4.08
CA ALA A 57 6.32 -12.56 5.01
C ALA A 57 5.51 -13.86 5.20
N LYS A 58 4.25 -13.92 4.71
CA LYS A 58 3.36 -15.08 4.87
C LYS A 58 3.56 -16.19 3.84
N GLY A 59 4.53 -16.04 2.92
CA GLY A 59 4.87 -17.04 1.91
C GLY A 59 4.49 -16.61 0.48
N GLU A 60 4.83 -17.43 -0.50
CA GLU A 60 4.76 -17.07 -1.93
C GLU A 60 3.36 -16.68 -2.40
N GLU A 61 2.31 -17.33 -1.90
CA GLU A 61 0.94 -16.97 -2.28
C GLU A 61 0.56 -15.56 -1.81
N ALA A 62 0.91 -15.21 -0.57
CA ALA A 62 0.66 -13.88 -0.04
C ALA A 62 1.44 -12.80 -0.81
N VAL A 63 2.64 -13.12 -1.30
CA VAL A 63 3.40 -12.23 -2.19
C VAL A 63 2.67 -12.04 -3.52
N ARG A 64 2.18 -13.12 -4.15
CA ARG A 64 1.43 -13.04 -5.42
C ARG A 64 0.17 -12.19 -5.28
N GLU A 65 -0.60 -12.41 -4.22
CA GLU A 65 -1.81 -11.64 -3.94
C GLU A 65 -1.50 -10.15 -3.70
N ALA A 66 -0.47 -9.84 -2.92
CA ALA A 66 -0.07 -8.46 -2.64
C ALA A 66 0.42 -7.72 -3.90
N ILE A 67 1.16 -8.40 -4.78
CA ILE A 67 1.58 -7.84 -6.07
C ILE A 67 0.38 -7.60 -6.98
N ALA A 68 -0.56 -8.55 -7.06
CA ALA A 68 -1.77 -8.39 -7.85
C ALA A 68 -2.61 -7.18 -7.38
N GLY A 69 -2.75 -7.01 -6.06
CA GLY A 69 -3.40 -5.84 -5.47
C GLY A 69 -2.70 -4.53 -5.82
N ALA A 70 -1.37 -4.50 -5.77
CA ALA A 70 -0.60 -3.31 -6.16
C ALA A 70 -0.78 -2.95 -7.64
N HIS A 71 -0.87 -3.93 -8.54
CA HIS A 71 -1.16 -3.66 -9.96
C HIS A 71 -2.53 -3.01 -10.15
N VAL A 72 -3.56 -3.48 -9.45
CA VAL A 72 -4.90 -2.86 -9.50
C VAL A 72 -4.84 -1.41 -8.97
N ALA A 73 -4.11 -1.15 -7.89
CA ALA A 73 -3.95 0.20 -7.36
C ALA A 73 -3.21 1.13 -8.35
N ILE A 74 -2.21 0.62 -9.07
CA ILE A 74 -1.51 1.37 -10.13
C ILE A 74 -2.49 1.72 -11.25
N GLU A 75 -3.27 0.75 -11.73
CA GLU A 75 -4.29 0.96 -12.78
C GLU A 75 -5.32 2.02 -12.37
N GLN A 76 -5.74 2.03 -11.11
CA GLN A 76 -6.65 3.06 -10.59
C GLN A 76 -6.00 4.44 -10.51
N ALA A 77 -4.72 4.52 -10.11
CA ALA A 77 -4.00 5.77 -9.99
C ALA A 77 -3.76 6.45 -11.35
N ILE A 78 -3.59 5.67 -12.43
CA ILE A 78 -3.41 6.22 -13.80
C ILE A 78 -4.74 6.57 -14.49
N ALA A 79 -5.86 6.06 -14.00
CA ALA A 79 -7.18 6.30 -14.58
C ALA A 79 -7.89 7.55 -14.01
N ALA A 80 -7.32 8.16 -12.96
CA ALA A 80 -7.80 9.39 -12.33
C ALA A 80 -7.26 10.65 -13.04
#